data_AF-A0A5K1CE83-F1
#
_entry.id   AF-A0A5K1CE83-F1
#
_cell.length_a   1.000
_cell.length_b   1.000
_cell.length_c   1.000
_cell.angle_alpha   90.00
_cell.angle_beta   90.00
_cell.angle_gamma   90.00
#
_symmetry.space_group_name_H-M   'P 1'
#
loop_
_entity.id
_entity.type
_entity.pdbx_description
1 polymer ?
#
loop_
_entity_poly.entity_id
_entity_poly.type
_entity_poly.pdbx_seq_one_letter_code
_entity_poly.pdbx_strand_id
1 'polypeptide(L)' 'DNGTIDGQGELWWSKFRGNQLKYTRGYLIEVMHSDGVVISNLTLLNSPSWNIHPVYS' A
#
# COMPACT_ATOMS: atom_id res chain seq x y z
N ASP A 1 -2.88 -2.78 21.28
CA ASP A 1 -2.06 -3.34 20.20
C ASP A 1 -2.91 -4.11 19.21
N ASN A 2 -3.23 -3.49 18.06
CA ASN A 2 -3.60 -4.07 16.76
C ASN A 2 -4.12 -2.93 15.86
N GLY A 3 -3.23 -2.01 15.47
CA GLY A 3 -3.62 -0.85 14.66
C GLY A 3 -4.02 -1.30 13.26
N THR A 4 -5.09 -0.73 12.69
CA THR A 4 -5.49 -1.04 11.32
C THR A 4 -5.21 0.14 10.41
N ILE A 5 -4.54 -0.12 9.29
CA ILE A 5 -4.42 0.82 8.19
C ILE A 5 -5.25 0.29 7.03
N ASP A 6 -6.36 0.96 6.72
CA ASP A 6 -7.24 0.63 5.60
C ASP A 6 -6.99 1.58 4.42
N GLY A 7 -6.53 1.03 3.31
CA GLY A 7 -6.19 1.77 2.10
C GLY A 7 -7.38 2.18 1.23
N GLN A 8 -8.61 1.76 1.57
CA GLN A 8 -9.85 2.07 0.84
C GLN A 8 -9.72 1.84 -0.68
N GLY A 9 -9.09 0.72 -1.06
CA GLY A 9 -8.67 0.43 -2.43
C GLY A 9 -9.79 0.25 -3.44
N GLU A 10 -11.05 0.15 -3.02
CA GLU A 10 -12.19 -0.13 -3.90
C GLU A 10 -12.29 0.83 -5.10
N LEU A 11 -12.18 2.13 -4.85
CA LEU A 11 -12.20 3.16 -5.90
C LEU A 11 -11.05 2.93 -6.90
N TRP A 12 -9.86 2.59 -6.41
CA TRP A 12 -8.67 2.37 -7.21
C TRP A 12 -8.78 1.10 -8.05
N TRP A 13 -9.33 0.02 -7.49
CA TRP A 13 -9.55 -1.23 -8.23
C TRP A 13 -10.60 -1.05 -9.32
N SER A 14 -11.67 -0.29 -9.04
CA SER A 14 -12.70 0.04 -10.04
C SER A 14 -12.11 0.82 -11.21
N LYS A 15 -11.37 1.91 -10.93
CA LYS A 15 -10.70 2.70 -11.98
C LYS A 15 -9.64 1.91 -12.75
N PHE A 16 -8.90 1.01 -12.08
CA PHE A 16 -7.90 0.17 -12.72
C PHE A 16 -8.53 -0.83 -13.69
N ARG A 17 -9.59 -1.54 -13.27
CA ARG A 17 -10.33 -2.44 -14.16
C ARG A 17 -10.98 -1.70 -15.33
N GLY A 18 -11.35 -0.44 -15.13
CA GLY A 18 -11.90 0.43 -16.18
C GLY A 18 -10.86 1.08 -17.09
N ASN A 19 -9.55 0.84 -16.91
CA ASN A 19 -8.47 1.55 -17.62
C ASN A 19 -8.58 3.09 -17.51
N GLN A 20 -9.08 3.61 -16.38
CA GLN A 20 -9.33 5.03 -16.15
C GLN A 20 -8.20 5.73 -15.36
N LEU A 21 -7.12 5.01 -15.06
CA LEU A 21 -5.99 5.54 -14.30
C LEU A 21 -4.92 6.08 -15.26
N LYS A 22 -4.54 7.33 -15.06
CA LYS A 22 -3.39 7.94 -15.75
C LYS A 22 -2.04 7.50 -15.14
N TYR A 23 -2.05 7.11 -13.86
CA TYR A 23 -0.86 6.75 -13.09
C TYR A 23 -1.08 5.43 -12.34
N THR A 24 0.00 4.84 -11.84
CA THR A 24 -0.08 3.61 -11.03
C THR A 24 -0.85 3.85 -9.72
N ARG A 25 -1.39 2.77 -9.17
CA ARG A 25 -2.06 2.77 -7.86
C ARG A 25 -1.00 2.87 -6.76
N GLY A 26 -1.28 3.65 -5.72
CA GLY A 26 -0.35 3.83 -4.59
C GLY A 26 -0.17 2.57 -3.74
N TYR A 27 0.98 2.47 -3.08
CA TYR A 27 1.24 1.45 -2.06
C TYR A 27 0.78 1.94 -0.68
N LEU A 28 0.48 1.00 0.22
CA LEU A 28 0.02 1.34 1.57
C LEU A 28 1.19 1.82 2.44
N ILE A 29 2.32 1.11 2.37
CA ILE A 29 3.59 1.47 3.00
C ILE A 29 4.70 1.28 1.97
N GLU A 30 5.49 2.32 1.72
CA GLU A 30 6.68 2.27 0.87
C GLU A 30 7.90 2.68 1.71
N VAL A 31 8.86 1.76 1.82
CA VAL A 31 10.10 1.96 2.57
C VAL A 31 11.23 2.04 1.57
N MET A 32 11.87 3.19 1.46
CA MET A 32 12.92 3.44 0.48
C MET A 32 14.24 3.79 1.16
N HIS A 33 15.36 3.28 0.65
CA HIS A 33 16.70 3.67 1.08
C HIS A 33 16.88 3.65 2.60
N SER A 34 16.37 2.59 3.23
CA SER A 34 16.29 2.48 4.69
C SER A 34 16.82 1.12 5.14
N ASP A 35 17.60 1.13 6.22
CA ASP A 35 18.10 -0.07 6.88
C ASP A 35 17.51 -0.20 8.30
N GLY A 36 17.28 -1.44 8.75
CA GLY A 36 16.83 -1.71 10.13
C GLY A 36 15.38 -1.36 10.45
N VAL A 37 14.48 -1.34 9.46
CA VAL A 37 13.06 -1.00 9.65
C VAL A 37 12.29 -2.16 10.29
N VAL A 38 11.56 -1.87 11.38
CA VAL A 38 10.67 -2.82 12.06
C VAL A 38 9.21 -2.35 11.95
N ILE A 39 8.35 -3.22 11.42
CA ILE A 39 6.89 -3.03 11.35
C ILE A 39 6.24 -4.13 12.18
N SER A 40 5.49 -3.77 13.23
CA SER A 40 4.89 -4.76 14.14
C SER A 40 3.50 -4.33 14.62
N ASN A 41 2.65 -5.31 14.95
CA ASN A 41 1.31 -5.12 15.55
C ASN A 41 0.35 -4.26 14.70
N LEU A 42 0.40 -4.44 13.37
CA LEU A 42 -0.49 -3.78 12.41
C LEU A 42 -1.27 -4.79 11.57
N THR A 43 -2.52 -4.44 11.28
CA THR A 43 -3.35 -5.06 10.24
C THR A 43 -3.44 -4.11 9.05
N LEU A 44 -3.11 -4.60 7.84
CA LEU A 44 -3.16 -3.82 6.60
C LEU A 44 -4.31 -4.32 5.74
N LEU A 45 -5.25 -3.45 5.38
CA LEU A 45 -6.47 -3.80 4.64
C LEU A 45 -6.63 -2.96 3.38
N ASN A 46 -7.27 -3.56 2.37
CA ASN A 46 -7.75 -2.90 1.17
C ASN A 46 -6.73 -1.97 0.50
N SER A 47 -5.48 -2.40 0.33
CA SER A 47 -4.48 -1.59 -0.39
C SER A 47 -4.98 -1.22 -1.80
N PRO A 48 -4.80 0.03 -2.24
CA PRO A 48 -4.96 0.38 -3.64
C PRO A 48 -4.12 -0.51 -4.56
N SER A 49 -2.90 -0.89 -4.15
CA SER A 49 -2.03 -1.83 -4.87
C SER A 49 -1.41 -2.89 -3.94
N TRP A 50 -0.18 -2.66 -3.46
CA TRP A 50 0.53 -3.56 -2.55
C TRP A 50 0.47 -3.03 -1.13
N ASN A 51 0.43 -3.93 -0.14
CA ASN A 51 0.42 -3.54 1.27
C ASN A 51 1.77 -2.94 1.70
N ILE A 52 2.88 -3.63 1.40
CA ILE A 52 4.23 -3.20 1.77
C ILE A 52 5.13 -3.31 0.53
N HIS A 53 5.83 -2.22 0.21
CA HIS A 53 6.78 -2.14 -0.91
C HIS A 53 8.15 -1.67 -0.40
N PRO A 54 9.08 -2.59 -0.07
CA PRO A 54 10.45 -2.24 0.24
C PRO A 54 11.24 -1.99 -1.05
N VAL A 55 11.99 -0.88 -1.09
CA VAL A 55 12.85 -0.49 -2.19
C VAL A 55 14.28 -0.41 -1.67
N TYR A 56 15.21 -0.96 -2.48
CA TYR A 56 16.63 -1.17 -2.18
C TYR A 56 17.31 0.03 -1.48
N SER A 57 18.30 -0.29 -0.65
CA SER A 57 19.29 0.66 -0.12
C SER A 57 20.40 0.98 -1.13
#